data_AF-A0A7V9UVR0-F1
#
_entry.id   AF-A0A7V9UVR0-F1
#
_cell.length_a   1.000
_cell.length_b   1.000
_cell.length_c   1.000
_cell.angle_alpha   90.00
_cell.angle_beta   90.00
_cell.angle_gamma   90.00
#
_symmetry.space_group_name_H-M   'P 1'
#
loop_
_entity.id
_entity.type
_entity.pdbx_description
1 polymer ?
#
loop_
_entity_poly.entity_id
_entity_poly.type
_entity_poly.pdbx_seq_one_letter_code
_entity_poly.pdbx_strand_id
1 'polypeptide(L)'
;MPKLISLNRKRQKKLPEELVVHEIMHVIQYKKAGFGKFLYKYLRDYWSNLRKKRKWDSASRRNAYLEIPFEIEAREAAKRFLEWSEKRKVETK
;
A
#
# COMPACT_ATOMS: atom_id res chain seq x y z
N MET A 1 -9.24 -7.55 -6.10
CA MET A 1 -9.13 -6.71 -4.90
C MET A 1 -9.46 -7.56 -3.68
N PRO A 2 -8.65 -7.54 -2.60
CA PRO A 2 -9.01 -8.26 -1.39
C PRO A 2 -10.36 -7.73 -0.86
N LYS A 3 -11.20 -8.60 -0.30
CA LYS A 3 -12.44 -8.19 0.37
C LYS A 3 -12.08 -7.14 1.44
N LEU A 4 -12.47 -5.89 1.18
CA LEU A 4 -12.04 -4.71 1.95
C LEU A 4 -12.49 -4.76 3.42
N ILE A 5 -13.54 -5.52 3.72
CA ILE A 5 -14.09 -5.67 5.06
C ILE A 5 -14.54 -7.13 5.22
N SER A 6 -14.02 -7.80 6.24
CA SER A 6 -14.52 -9.10 6.67
C SER A 6 -15.37 -8.93 7.92
N LEU A 7 -16.34 -9.82 8.15
CA LEU A 7 -17.08 -9.86 9.41
C LEU A 7 -16.39 -10.83 10.37
N ASN A 8 -16.19 -10.42 11.62
CA ASN A 8 -15.76 -11.34 12.68
C ASN A 8 -16.94 -12.23 13.14
N ARG A 9 -16.68 -13.20 14.03
CA ARG A 9 -17.71 -14.10 14.60
C ARG A 9 -18.88 -13.38 15.30
N LYS A 10 -18.69 -12.11 15.69
CA LYS A 10 -19.70 -11.24 16.32
C LYS A 10 -20.34 -10.26 15.31
N ARG A 11 -20.19 -10.49 14.01
CA ARG A 11 -20.64 -9.60 12.90
C ARG A 11 -20.04 -8.18 12.95
N GLN A 12 -18.89 -7.99 13.58
CA GLN A 12 -18.20 -6.70 13.56
C GLN A 12 -17.31 -6.61 12.32
N LYS A 13 -17.21 -5.41 11.74
CA LYS A 13 -16.29 -5.12 10.63
C LYS A 13 -14.85 -5.29 11.11
N LYS A 14 -14.11 -6.22 10.51
CA LYS A 14 -12.68 -6.43 10.71
C LYS A 14 -11.95 -5.97 9.46
N LEU A 15 -11.12 -4.94 9.65
CA LEU A 15 -10.18 -4.47 8.64
C LEU A 15 -8.88 -5.29 8.72
N PRO A 16 -8.29 -5.68 7.59
CA PRO A 16 -6.96 -6.29 7.58
C PRO A 16 -5.91 -5.28 8.09
N GLU A 17 -5.16 -5.64 9.12
CA GLU A 17 -4.12 -4.78 9.73
C GLU A 17 -3.12 -4.28 8.68
N GLU A 18 -2.67 -5.16 7.78
CA GLU A 18 -1.78 -4.85 6.67
C GLU A 18 -2.31 -3.73 5.78
N LEU A 19 -3.59 -3.84 5.39
CA LEU A 19 -4.24 -2.85 4.53
C LEU A 19 -4.36 -1.51 5.24
N VAL A 20 -4.73 -1.51 6.53
CA VAL A 20 -4.84 -0.26 7.30
C VAL A 20 -3.51 0.47 7.37
N VAL A 21 -2.41 -0.23 7.62
CA VAL A 21 -1.08 0.37 7.68
C VAL A 21 -0.63 0.89 6.32
N HIS A 22 -0.93 0.15 5.25
CA HIS A 22 -0.66 0.59 3.88
C HIS A 22 -1.34 1.93 3.57
N GLU A 23 -2.64 2.06 3.85
CA GLU A 23 -3.39 3.30 3.61
C GLU A 23 -2.92 4.46 4.50
N ILE A 24 -2.58 4.18 5.78
CA ILE A 24 -2.00 5.19 6.67
C ILE A 24 -0.67 5.71 6.13
N MET A 25 0.16 4.86 5.52
CA MET A 25 1.41 5.31 4.92
C MET A 25 1.18 6.31 3.78
N HIS A 26 0.16 6.09 2.94
CA HIS A 26 -0.22 7.08 1.92
C HIS A 26 -0.66 8.41 2.54
N VAL A 27 -1.41 8.40 3.65
CA VAL A 27 -1.77 9.62 4.37
C VAL A 27 -0.53 10.35 4.90
N ILE A 28 0.46 9.62 5.41
CA ILE A 28 1.73 10.20 5.88
C ILE A 28 2.54 10.78 4.72
N GLN A 29 2.69 10.04 3.62
CA GLN A 29 3.38 10.51 2.41
C GLN A 29 2.74 11.78 1.86
N TYR A 30 1.41 11.79 1.79
CA TYR A 30 0.61 12.93 1.40
C TYR A 30 0.86 14.15 2.29
N LYS A 31 0.82 13.96 3.62
CA LYS A 31 1.08 15.02 4.60
C LYS A 31 2.52 15.57 4.49
N LYS A 32 3.51 14.71 4.22
CA LYS A 32 4.92 15.08 4.06
C LYS A 32 5.19 15.85 2.76
N ALA A 33 4.64 15.38 1.64
CA ALA A 33 4.92 15.96 0.33
C ALA A 33 4.01 17.15 -0.02
N GLY A 34 2.79 17.18 0.52
CA GLY A 34 1.71 18.06 0.09
C GLY A 34 1.04 17.56 -1.21
N PHE A 35 -0.22 17.94 -1.43
CA PHE A 35 -1.08 17.42 -2.51
C PHE A 35 -0.43 17.47 -3.89
N GLY A 36 0.00 18.66 -4.33
CA GLY A 36 0.51 18.86 -5.68
C GLY A 36 1.79 18.09 -5.98
N LYS A 37 2.74 18.08 -5.04
CA LYS A 37 4.01 17.35 -5.20
C LYS A 37 3.80 15.84 -5.14
N PHE A 38 2.92 15.37 -4.25
CA PHE A 38 2.55 13.96 -4.16
C PHE A 38 1.95 13.47 -5.48
N LEU A 39 0.90 14.15 -5.97
CA LEU A 39 0.21 13.77 -7.20
C LEU A 39 1.13 13.83 -8.42
N TYR A 40 1.93 14.89 -8.54
CA TYR A 40 2.90 15.02 -9.64
C TYR A 40 3.90 13.87 -9.64
N LYS A 41 4.51 13.55 -8.49
CA LYS A 41 5.48 12.46 -8.38
C LYS A 41 4.82 11.11 -8.68
N TYR A 42 3.64 10.87 -8.13
CA TYR A 42 2.88 9.65 -8.33
C TYR A 42 2.59 9.39 -9.81
N LEU A 43 2.04 10.40 -10.51
CA LEU A 43 1.75 10.29 -11.94
C LEU A 43 3.04 10.14 -12.76
N ARG A 44 4.06 10.94 -12.48
CA ARG A 44 5.36 10.87 -13.18
C ARG A 44 5.95 9.47 -13.09
N ASP A 45 5.98 8.88 -11.89
CA ASP A 45 6.55 7.55 -11.67
C ASP A 45 5.71 6.46 -12.36
N TYR A 46 4.38 6.56 -12.30
CA TYR A 46 3.50 5.66 -13.04
C TYR A 46 3.76 5.67 -14.55
N TRP A 47 3.78 6.87 -15.15
CA TRP A 47 4.02 7.00 -16.60
C TRP A 47 5.44 6.58 -16.99
N SER A 48 6.44 6.87 -16.14
CA SER A 48 7.82 6.42 -16.33
C SER A 48 7.90 4.89 -16.34
N ASN A 49 7.30 4.22 -15.36
CA ASN A 49 7.28 2.77 -15.24
C ASN A 49 6.50 2.12 -16.40
N LEU A 50 5.37 2.71 -16.81
CA LEU A 50 4.58 2.20 -17.93
C LEU A 50 5.34 2.33 -19.26
N ARG A 51 6.03 3.45 -19.50
CA ARG A 51 6.88 3.64 -20.69
C ARG A 51 8.01 2.61 -20.77
N LYS A 52 8.65 2.29 -19.64
CA LYS A 52 9.70 1.26 -19.57
C LYS A 52 9.19 -0.13 -20.01
N LYS A 53 7.92 -0.45 -19.74
CA LYS A 53 7.33 -1.76 -20.06
C LYS A 53 6.97 -1.95 -21.54
N ARG A 54 6.88 -0.86 -22.32
CA ARG A 54 6.57 -0.87 -23.77
C ARG A 54 5.26 -1.59 -24.16
N LYS A 55 4.43 -1.96 -23.18
CA LYS A 55 3.15 -2.65 -23.36
C LYS A 55 2.09 -1.96 -22.52
N TRP A 56 0.88 -1.86 -23.07
CA TRP A 56 -0.25 -1.11 -22.50
C TRP A 56 -1.37 -2.02 -21.96
N ASP A 57 -1.05 -3.30 -21.76
CA ASP A 57 -1.97 -4.30 -21.22
C ASP A 57 -2.19 -4.12 -19.71
N SER A 58 -3.22 -4.80 -19.19
CA SER A 58 -3.62 -4.72 -17.79
C SER A 58 -2.52 -5.17 -16.81
N ALA A 59 -1.68 -6.15 -17.17
CA ALA A 59 -0.59 -6.59 -16.32
C ALA A 59 0.53 -5.55 -16.28
N SER A 60 0.84 -4.93 -17.42
CA SER A 60 1.81 -3.83 -17.48
C SER A 60 1.38 -2.61 -16.65
N ARG A 61 0.10 -2.23 -16.69
CA ARG A 61 -0.45 -1.15 -15.83
C ARG A 61 -0.35 -1.49 -14.35
N ARG A 62 -0.74 -2.72 -13.98
CA ARG A 62 -0.64 -3.19 -12.59
C ARG A 62 0.81 -3.19 -12.11
N ASN A 63 1.74 -3.67 -12.92
CA ASN A 63 3.15 -3.69 -12.55
C ASN A 63 3.72 -2.27 -12.47
N ALA A 64 3.33 -1.36 -13.36
CA ALA A 64 3.77 0.03 -13.32
C ALA A 64 3.31 0.74 -12.04
N TYR A 65 2.08 0.46 -11.60
CA TYR A 65 1.53 0.88 -10.32
C TYR A 65 2.36 0.31 -9.15
N LEU A 66 2.59 -1.01 -9.11
CA LEU A 66 3.31 -1.65 -8.02
C LEU A 66 4.77 -1.15 -7.88
N GLU A 67 5.37 -0.67 -8.95
CA GLU A 67 6.72 -0.12 -9.00
C GLU A 67 6.82 1.36 -8.59
N ILE A 68 5.70 2.03 -8.28
CA ILE A 68 5.74 3.40 -7.78
C ILE A 68 6.43 3.40 -6.41
N PRO A 69 7.43 4.28 -6.16
CA PRO A 69 8.14 4.32 -4.88
C PRO A 69 7.24 4.45 -3.65
N PHE A 70 6.16 5.23 -3.75
CA PHE A 70 5.17 5.36 -2.67
C PHE A 70 4.42 4.06 -2.38
N GLU A 71 4.09 3.27 -3.40
CA GLU A 71 3.45 1.96 -3.25
C GLU A 71 4.41 0.92 -2.66
N ILE A 72 5.71 0.99 -3.02
CA ILE A 72 6.76 0.16 -2.44
C ILE A 72 6.89 0.46 -0.94
N GLU A 73 7.05 1.74 -0.58
CA GLU A 73 7.18 2.17 0.82
C GLU A 73 5.95 1.78 1.65
N ALA A 74 4.74 1.96 1.12
CA ALA A 74 3.51 1.58 1.82
C ALA A 74 3.43 0.06 2.07
N ARG A 75 3.83 -0.77 1.10
CA ARG A 75 3.91 -2.23 1.27
C ARG A 75 4.99 -2.65 2.27
N GLU A 76 6.15 -2.02 2.22
CA GLU A 76 7.24 -2.30 3.17
C GLU A 76 6.84 -1.94 4.62
N ALA A 77 6.18 -0.82 4.82
CA ALA A 77 5.68 -0.40 6.12
C ALA A 77 4.63 -1.38 6.67
N ALA A 78 3.67 -1.78 5.83
CA ALA A 78 2.67 -2.77 6.19
C ALA A 78 3.31 -4.11 6.59
N LYS A 79 4.28 -4.59 5.80
CA LYS A 79 5.03 -5.81 6.11
C LYS A 79 5.76 -5.72 7.45
N ARG A 80 6.51 -4.65 7.69
CA ARG A 80 7.25 -4.44 8.96
C ARG A 80 6.31 -4.38 10.16
N PHE A 81 5.14 -3.77 9.99
CA PHE A 81 4.13 -3.75 11.05
C PHE A 81 3.61 -5.15 11.39
N LEU A 82 3.32 -5.97 10.38
CA LEU A 82 2.89 -7.35 10.61
C LEU A 82 3.96 -8.16 11.35
N GLU A 83 5.22 -8.09 10.90
CA GLU A 83 6.36 -8.77 11.55
C GLU A 83 6.49 -8.35 13.03
N TRP A 84 6.30 -7.06 13.33
CA TRP A 84 6.31 -6.53 14.69
C TRP A 84 5.09 -6.99 15.51
N SER A 85 3.89 -6.99 14.91
CA SER A 85 2.63 -7.41 15.54
C SER A 85 2.67 -8.89 15.93
N GLU A 86 3.27 -9.72 15.08
CA GLU A 86 3.48 -11.15 15.33
C GLU A 86 4.46 -11.39 16.49
N LYS A 87 5.62 -10.72 16.48
CA LYS A 87 6.62 -10.83 17.57
C LYS A 87 6.02 -10.50 18.94
N ARG A 88 5.24 -9.42 19.05
CA ARG A 88 4.58 -9.05 20.31
C ARG A 88 3.57 -10.10 20.80
N LYS A 89 2.82 -10.72 19.88
CA LYS A 89 1.84 -11.76 20.24
C LYS A 89 2.51 -13.02 20.81
N VAL A 90 3.77 -13.28 20.46
CA VAL A 90 4.56 -14.40 20.98
C VAL A 90 5.14 -14.07 22.35
N GLU A 91 5.62 -12.85 22.56
CA GLU A 91 6.20 -12.40 23.85
C GLU A 91 5.17 -12.25 24.99
N THR A 92 3.87 -12.13 24.65
CA THR A 92 2.79 -11.94 25.64
C THR A 92 2.02 -13.24 25.95
N LYS A 93 2.51 -14.40 25.48
CA LYS A 93 1.94 -15.73 25.75
C LYS A 93 2.88 -16.55 26.61
#